data_AF-A0A1V2UJ98-F1
#
_entry.id   AF-A0A1V2UJ98-F1
#
_cell.length_a   1.000
_cell.length_b   1.000
_cell.length_c   1.000
_cell.angle_alpha   90.00
_cell.angle_beta   90.00
_cell.angle_gamma   90.00
#
_symmetry.space_group_name_H-M   'P 1'
#
loop_
_entity.id
_entity.type
_entity.pdbx_description
1 polymer ?
#
loop_
_entity_poly.entity_id
_entity_poly.type
_entity_poly.pdbx_seq_one_letter_code
_entity_poly.pdbx_strand_id
1 'polypeptide(L)'
;MAEIGLSLNLDHHKTCAIRNHLILTKLNNGEKTEAVAKQFNTNLTNIYQITLVNYPNIKKRTNSYLTEEQTQDVKRMIGEGKTNSQIAQLLSVKKSLVISKRRSLKRLTRLSNKKHRITDEQKSVILADARHLDKVTNAMKHGVSIESVRVISKRNNKMSIKKISERKNDVEKLKKFKEIEKEIKRQAKVENIKRVLQEKPQQFCSTKHTSLLQR
;
A
#
# COMPACT_ATOMS: atom_id res chain seq x y z
N MET A 1 -40.12 -0.81 -8.84
CA MET A 1 -39.77 0.47 -8.16
C MET A 1 -39.05 1.44 -9.09
N ALA A 2 -38.07 1.01 -9.90
CA ALA A 2 -37.46 1.87 -10.92
C ALA A 2 -38.50 2.42 -11.93
N GLU A 3 -39.46 1.58 -12.32
CA GLU A 3 -40.57 1.97 -13.22
C GLU A 3 -41.55 2.99 -12.62
N ILE A 4 -41.76 2.99 -11.30
CA ILE A 4 -42.67 3.93 -10.60
C ILE A 4 -42.02 5.31 -10.45
N GLY A 5 -40.71 5.36 -10.22
CA GLY A 5 -39.97 6.63 -10.17
C GLY A 5 -39.91 7.33 -11.53
N LEU A 6 -39.82 6.53 -12.62
CA LEU A 6 -39.82 7.01 -13.99
C LEU A 6 -41.21 7.52 -14.44
N SER A 7 -42.31 6.87 -14.03
CA SER A 7 -43.66 7.30 -14.41
C SER A 7 -44.16 8.54 -13.66
N LEU A 8 -43.61 8.84 -12.47
CA LEU A 8 -44.00 9.98 -11.64
C LEU A 8 -42.95 11.10 -11.60
N ASN A 9 -41.89 11.00 -12.40
CA ASN A 9 -40.77 11.95 -12.47
C ASN A 9 -40.19 12.29 -11.08
N LEU A 10 -40.11 11.29 -10.20
CA LEU A 10 -39.67 11.47 -8.82
C LEU A 10 -38.15 11.39 -8.74
N ASP A 11 -37.55 12.32 -8.00
CA ASP A 11 -36.13 12.24 -7.69
C ASP A 11 -35.80 10.93 -6.92
N HIS A 12 -34.54 10.51 -7.00
CA HIS A 12 -34.08 9.26 -6.38
C HIS A 12 -34.36 9.23 -4.86
N HIS A 13 -34.22 10.37 -4.18
CA HIS A 13 -34.44 10.49 -2.74
C HIS A 13 -35.90 10.27 -2.36
N LYS A 14 -36.85 10.86 -3.08
CA LYS A 14 -38.30 10.68 -2.92
C LYS A 14 -38.70 9.25 -3.21
N THR A 15 -38.16 8.66 -4.28
CA THR A 15 -38.39 7.25 -4.61
C THR A 15 -37.92 6.32 -3.49
N CYS A 16 -36.74 6.59 -2.91
CA CYS A 16 -36.24 5.86 -1.75
C CYS A 16 -37.09 6.07 -0.49
N ALA A 17 -37.56 7.29 -0.23
CA ALA A 17 -38.40 7.61 0.92
C ALA A 17 -39.74 6.86 0.85
N ILE A 18 -40.40 6.84 -0.32
CA ILE A 18 -41.64 6.10 -0.56
C ILE A 18 -41.42 4.60 -0.37
N ARG A 19 -40.35 4.04 -0.95
CA ARG A 19 -39.98 2.64 -0.77
C ARG A 19 -39.78 2.30 0.72
N ASN A 20 -39.03 3.14 1.43
CA ASN A 20 -38.74 2.93 2.85
C ASN A 20 -40.01 2.99 3.69
N HIS A 21 -40.90 3.94 3.42
CA HIS A 21 -42.21 4.04 4.08
C HIS A 21 -43.04 2.76 3.87
N LEU A 22 -43.13 2.26 2.63
CA LEU A 22 -43.86 1.03 2.32
C LEU A 22 -43.29 -0.21 3.03
N ILE A 23 -41.96 -0.34 3.05
CA ILE A 23 -41.26 -1.40 3.78
C ILE A 23 -41.63 -1.35 5.27
N LEU A 24 -41.55 -0.17 5.88
CA LEU A 24 -41.84 0.00 7.30
C LEU A 24 -43.31 -0.24 7.64
N THR A 25 -44.25 0.22 6.81
CA THR A 25 -45.68 -0.04 7.02
C THR A 25 -45.98 -1.55 7.03
N LYS A 26 -45.41 -2.31 6.08
CA LYS A 26 -45.57 -3.77 6.03
C LYS A 26 -44.98 -4.48 7.24
N LEU A 27 -43.80 -4.07 7.68
CA LEU A 27 -43.17 -4.61 8.88
C LEU A 27 -43.97 -4.25 10.15
N ASN A 28 -44.54 -3.05 10.21
CA ASN A 28 -45.38 -2.60 11.33
C ASN A 28 -46.71 -3.36 11.41
N ASN A 29 -47.18 -3.90 10.28
CA ASN A 29 -48.34 -4.79 10.19
C ASN A 29 -48.00 -6.27 10.52
N GLY A 30 -46.76 -6.57 10.91
CA GLY A 30 -46.34 -7.90 11.36
C GLY A 30 -45.80 -8.82 10.27
N GLU A 31 -45.58 -8.34 9.04
CA GLU A 31 -44.95 -9.15 7.99
C GLU A 31 -43.51 -9.54 8.36
N LYS A 32 -43.11 -10.79 8.04
CA LYS A 32 -41.73 -11.27 8.29
C LYS A 32 -40.72 -10.49 7.46
N THR A 33 -39.62 -10.07 8.08
CA THR A 33 -38.59 -9.22 7.44
C THR A 33 -37.99 -9.85 6.17
N GLU A 34 -37.86 -11.17 6.13
CA GLU A 34 -37.37 -11.92 4.96
C GLU A 34 -38.33 -11.86 3.77
N ALA A 35 -39.64 -11.88 4.03
CA ALA A 35 -40.66 -11.77 2.99
C ALA A 35 -40.67 -10.35 2.40
N VAL A 36 -40.61 -9.34 3.26
CA VAL A 36 -40.52 -7.93 2.83
C VAL A 36 -39.22 -7.67 2.06
N ALA A 37 -38.08 -8.25 2.49
CA ALA A 37 -36.80 -8.13 1.78
C ALA A 37 -36.86 -8.66 0.35
N LYS A 38 -37.48 -9.84 0.16
CA LYS A 38 -37.69 -10.43 -1.17
C LYS A 38 -38.63 -9.57 -2.03
N GLN A 39 -39.73 -9.08 -1.45
CA GLN A 39 -40.72 -8.28 -2.18
C GLN A 39 -40.14 -6.96 -2.72
N PHE A 40 -39.27 -6.31 -1.96
CA PHE A 40 -38.67 -5.02 -2.35
C PHE A 40 -37.28 -5.15 -2.98
N ASN A 41 -36.84 -6.38 -3.29
CA ASN A 41 -35.51 -6.69 -3.82
C ASN A 41 -34.39 -5.94 -3.05
N THR A 42 -34.41 -6.05 -1.72
CA THR A 42 -33.48 -5.34 -0.83
C THR A 42 -32.87 -6.28 0.19
N ASN A 43 -31.65 -5.95 0.64
CA ASN A 43 -30.96 -6.71 1.67
C ASN A 43 -31.53 -6.42 3.06
N LEU A 44 -31.51 -7.44 3.94
CA LEU A 44 -31.90 -7.33 5.35
C LEU A 44 -31.17 -6.18 6.07
N THR A 45 -29.87 -6.04 5.81
CA THR A 45 -29.04 -4.96 6.37
C THR A 45 -29.57 -3.58 6.03
N ASN A 46 -30.06 -3.38 4.81
CA ASN A 46 -30.59 -2.09 4.37
C ASN A 46 -31.93 -1.79 5.06
N ILE A 47 -32.77 -2.81 5.29
CA ILE A 47 -34.02 -2.66 6.04
C ILE A 47 -33.74 -2.23 7.48
N TYR A 48 -32.73 -2.83 8.12
CA TYR A 48 -32.35 -2.49 9.50
C TYR A 48 -31.76 -1.08 9.66
N GLN A 49 -31.33 -0.44 8.57
CA GLN A 49 -30.80 0.92 8.59
C GLN A 49 -31.89 1.99 8.39
N ILE A 50 -33.13 1.61 8.07
CA ILE A 50 -34.21 2.56 7.86
C ILE A 50 -34.63 3.18 9.21
N THR A 51 -34.76 4.50 9.24
CA THR A 51 -35.19 5.28 10.42
C THR A 51 -36.62 4.91 10.84
N LEU A 52 -36.79 4.47 12.09
CA LEU A 52 -38.06 3.94 12.64
C LEU A 52 -38.91 4.97 13.41
N VAL A 53 -38.74 6.27 13.17
CA VAL A 53 -39.28 7.35 14.03
C VAL A 53 -40.82 7.29 14.16
N ASN A 54 -41.54 6.77 13.16
CA ASN A 54 -43.01 6.75 13.12
C ASN A 54 -43.65 5.35 13.20
N TYR A 55 -42.91 4.30 13.57
CA TYR A 55 -43.41 2.91 13.52
C TYR A 55 -43.23 2.18 14.87
N PRO A 56 -44.22 2.26 15.78
CA PRO A 56 -44.08 1.80 17.17
C PRO A 56 -44.06 0.28 17.32
N ASN A 57 -44.67 -0.49 16.42
CA ASN A 57 -44.76 -1.95 16.54
C ASN A 57 -43.50 -2.66 16.04
N ILE A 58 -42.60 -1.94 15.37
CA ILE A 58 -41.30 -2.48 14.95
C ILE A 58 -40.36 -2.40 16.14
N LYS A 59 -40.11 -3.55 16.78
CA LYS A 59 -39.08 -3.65 17.81
C LYS A 59 -37.73 -3.21 17.21
N LYS A 60 -37.23 -2.05 17.65
CA LYS A 60 -35.84 -1.65 17.38
C LYS A 60 -34.95 -2.79 17.87
N ARG A 61 -34.17 -3.40 16.96
CA ARG A 61 -32.98 -4.11 17.43
C ARG A 61 -32.17 -3.05 18.17
N THR A 62 -31.99 -3.24 19.47
CA THR A 62 -30.98 -2.51 20.23
C THR A 62 -29.64 -2.95 19.66
N ASN A 63 -29.26 -2.37 18.53
CA ASN A 63 -27.86 -2.25 18.17
C ASN A 63 -27.25 -1.58 19.40
N SER A 64 -26.53 -2.37 20.20
CA SER A 64 -25.91 -1.87 21.41
C SER A 64 -24.86 -0.87 20.95
N TYR A 65 -25.23 0.39 20.80
CA TYR A 65 -24.30 1.45 20.55
C TYR A 65 -23.84 1.97 21.91
N LEU A 66 -22.63 2.52 21.96
CA LEU A 66 -22.22 3.29 23.11
C LEU A 66 -23.03 4.59 23.11
N THR A 67 -23.52 5.02 24.26
CA THR A 67 -24.03 6.39 24.41
C THR A 67 -22.90 7.40 24.16
N GLU A 68 -23.23 8.67 23.98
CA GLU A 68 -22.20 9.70 23.78
C GLU A 68 -21.28 9.78 25.02
N GLU A 69 -21.84 9.71 26.23
CA GLU A 69 -21.08 9.68 27.49
C GLU A 69 -20.15 8.46 27.56
N GLN A 70 -20.69 7.26 27.35
CA GLN A 70 -19.89 6.02 27.29
C GLN A 70 -18.81 6.11 26.21
N THR A 71 -19.10 6.78 25.09
CA THR A 71 -18.13 6.99 24.01
C THR A 71 -16.97 7.86 24.47
N GLN A 72 -17.23 8.94 25.20
CA GLN A 72 -16.17 9.80 25.75
C GLN A 72 -15.37 9.07 26.83
N ASP A 73 -16.04 8.31 27.70
CA ASP A 73 -15.37 7.50 28.73
C ASP A 73 -14.47 6.42 28.12
N VAL A 74 -14.95 5.71 27.10
CA VAL A 74 -14.15 4.73 26.35
C VAL A 74 -12.93 5.42 25.73
N LYS A 75 -13.07 6.61 25.13
CA LYS A 75 -11.92 7.35 24.57
C LYS A 75 -10.90 7.69 25.66
N ARG A 76 -11.35 8.24 26.79
CA ARG A 76 -10.49 8.61 27.93
C ARG A 76 -9.73 7.40 28.47
N MET A 77 -10.44 6.30 28.76
CA MET A 77 -9.84 5.08 29.29
C MET A 77 -8.89 4.38 28.30
N ILE A 78 -9.13 4.52 26.99
CA ILE A 78 -8.16 4.08 25.96
C ILE A 78 -6.88 4.93 26.05
N GLY A 79 -7.01 6.25 26.26
CA GLY A 79 -5.87 7.16 26.48
C GLY A 79 -5.08 6.82 27.75
N GLU A 80 -5.76 6.40 28.81
CA GLU A 80 -5.16 5.90 30.06
C GLU A 80 -4.49 4.51 29.91
N GLY A 81 -4.58 3.86 28.74
CA GLY A 81 -3.93 2.57 28.49
C GLY A 81 -4.69 1.33 28.99
N LYS A 82 -5.92 1.47 29.50
CA LYS A 82 -6.72 0.33 29.99
C LYS A 82 -7.00 -0.69 28.90
N THR A 83 -7.20 -1.96 29.26
CA THR A 83 -7.51 -3.03 28.29
C THR A 83 -8.99 -3.01 27.87
N ASN A 84 -9.31 -3.63 26.73
CA ASN A 84 -10.70 -3.70 26.27
C ASN A 84 -11.63 -4.41 27.27
N SER A 85 -11.13 -5.43 27.98
CA SER A 85 -11.90 -6.15 29.00
C SER A 85 -12.18 -5.26 30.21
N GLN A 86 -11.17 -4.54 30.71
CA GLN A 86 -11.33 -3.62 31.85
C GLN A 86 -12.33 -2.50 31.54
N ILE A 87 -12.25 -1.89 30.36
CA ILE A 87 -13.17 -0.83 29.94
C ILE A 87 -14.60 -1.37 29.81
N ALA A 88 -14.76 -2.56 29.22
CA ALA A 88 -16.05 -3.20 29.07
C ALA A 88 -16.72 -3.49 30.43
N GLN A 89 -15.93 -3.96 31.40
CA GLN A 89 -16.40 -4.24 32.74
C GLN A 89 -16.74 -2.97 33.52
N LEU A 90 -15.89 -1.94 33.46
CA LEU A 90 -16.11 -0.67 34.18
C LEU A 90 -17.34 0.09 33.69
N LEU A 91 -17.62 0.06 32.39
CA LEU A 91 -18.74 0.78 31.78
C LEU A 91 -19.97 -0.10 31.59
N SER A 92 -19.92 -1.37 32.00
CA SER A 92 -20.97 -2.37 31.76
C SER A 92 -21.41 -2.43 30.30
N VAL A 93 -20.45 -2.34 29.37
CA VAL A 93 -20.69 -2.38 27.92
C VAL A 93 -20.10 -3.63 27.27
N LYS A 94 -20.64 -4.03 26.13
CA LYS A 94 -20.07 -5.15 25.37
C LYS A 94 -18.65 -4.83 24.91
N LYS A 95 -17.73 -5.76 25.15
CA LYS A 95 -16.32 -5.69 24.72
C LYS A 95 -16.16 -5.41 23.22
N SER A 96 -17.06 -5.92 22.38
CA SER A 96 -17.07 -5.68 20.93
C SER A 96 -17.19 -4.18 20.58
N LEU A 97 -17.90 -3.39 21.37
CA LEU A 97 -18.08 -1.96 21.16
C LEU A 97 -16.80 -1.18 21.49
N VAL A 98 -16.15 -1.55 22.58
CA VAL A 98 -14.84 -0.99 22.96
C VAL A 98 -13.80 -1.29 21.88
N ILE A 99 -13.78 -2.51 21.35
CA ILE A 99 -12.89 -2.90 20.24
C ILE A 99 -13.16 -2.06 18.99
N SER A 100 -14.43 -1.91 18.61
CA SER A 100 -14.84 -1.09 17.47
C SER A 100 -14.38 0.36 17.62
N LYS A 101 -14.60 0.95 18.80
CA LYS A 101 -14.19 2.34 19.09
C LYS A 101 -12.67 2.50 19.06
N ARG A 102 -11.92 1.57 19.66
CA ARG A 102 -10.45 1.59 19.62
C ARG A 102 -9.91 1.49 18.18
N ARG A 103 -10.52 0.67 17.32
CA ARG A 103 -10.16 0.59 15.89
C ARG A 103 -10.46 1.90 15.17
N SER A 104 -11.61 2.54 15.43
CA SER A 104 -11.98 3.84 14.87
C SER A 104 -10.97 4.93 15.26
N LEU A 105 -10.60 5.02 16.53
CA LEU A 105 -9.59 5.98 17.01
C LEU A 105 -8.22 5.78 16.34
N LYS A 106 -7.77 4.52 16.21
CA LYS A 106 -6.53 4.20 15.47
C LYS A 106 -6.59 4.60 13.99
N ARG A 107 -7.75 4.54 13.35
CA ARG A 107 -7.92 4.99 11.95
C ARG A 107 -7.84 6.51 11.86
N LEU A 108 -8.49 7.22 12.78
CA LEU A 108 -8.46 8.68 12.82
C LEU A 108 -7.03 9.22 13.05
N THR A 109 -6.27 8.63 13.98
CA THR A 109 -4.86 9.01 14.17
C THR A 109 -3.99 8.70 12.96
N ARG A 110 -4.22 7.58 12.27
CA ARG A 110 -3.50 7.28 11.00
C ARG A 110 -3.84 8.25 9.88
N LEU A 111 -5.07 8.74 9.82
CA LEU A 111 -5.52 9.69 8.81
C LEU A 111 -4.99 11.11 9.10
N SER A 112 -4.96 11.55 10.36
CA SER A 112 -4.33 12.83 10.71
C SER A 112 -2.83 12.80 10.46
N ASN A 113 -2.15 11.69 10.79
CA ASN A 113 -0.72 11.53 10.54
C ASN A 113 -0.37 11.48 9.04
N LYS A 114 -1.31 11.12 8.17
CA LYS A 114 -1.12 11.24 6.70
C LYS A 114 -1.11 12.71 6.24
N LYS A 115 -1.81 13.61 6.93
CA LYS A 115 -1.88 15.04 6.56
C LYS A 115 -0.64 15.84 6.98
N HIS A 116 0.15 15.36 7.95
CA HIS A 116 1.41 15.98 8.37
C HIS A 116 2.65 15.27 7.80
N ARG A 117 2.47 14.54 6.67
CA ARG A 117 3.56 13.82 6.01
C ARG A 117 4.43 14.82 5.25
N ILE A 118 5.69 14.92 5.64
CA ILE A 118 6.73 15.64 4.86
C ILE A 118 6.71 15.08 3.43
N THR A 119 6.41 15.94 2.46
CA THR A 119 6.30 15.58 1.04
C THR A 119 7.66 15.19 0.48
N ASP A 120 7.70 14.50 -0.65
CA ASP A 120 8.98 14.09 -1.24
C ASP A 120 9.77 15.30 -1.79
N GLU A 121 9.07 16.35 -2.21
CA GLU A 121 9.64 17.68 -2.52
C GLU A 121 10.26 18.32 -1.28
N GLN A 122 9.53 18.37 -0.15
CA GLN A 122 10.06 18.95 1.07
C GLN A 122 11.27 18.16 1.59
N LYS A 123 11.28 16.83 1.44
CA LYS A 123 12.46 15.99 1.76
C LYS A 123 13.66 16.32 0.88
N SER A 124 13.47 16.56 -0.41
CA SER A 124 14.59 16.86 -1.31
C SER A 124 15.23 18.20 -0.95
N VAL A 125 14.41 19.21 -0.60
CA VAL A 125 14.90 20.52 -0.14
C VAL A 125 15.59 20.41 1.22
N ILE A 126 15.03 19.69 2.20
CA ILE A 126 15.67 19.43 3.50
C ILE A 126 17.04 18.77 3.32
N LEU A 127 17.15 17.81 2.40
CA LEU A 127 18.41 17.12 2.10
C LEU A 127 19.43 18.03 1.38
N ALA A 128 18.96 18.92 0.51
CA ALA A 128 19.83 19.90 -0.16
C ALA A 128 20.40 20.90 0.85
N ASP A 129 19.55 21.42 1.73
CA ASP A 129 19.91 22.35 2.80
C ASP A 129 20.79 21.72 3.89
N ALA A 130 20.71 20.40 4.10
CA ALA A 130 21.55 19.68 5.06
C ALA A 130 23.06 19.73 4.72
N ARG A 131 23.43 20.19 3.52
CA ARG A 131 24.83 20.45 3.13
C ARG A 131 25.38 21.76 3.69
N HIS A 132 24.52 22.70 4.06
CA HIS A 132 24.89 24.07 4.41
C HIS A 132 24.31 24.53 5.76
N LEU A 133 23.27 23.85 6.25
CA LEU A 133 22.59 24.16 7.51
C LEU A 133 22.74 23.02 8.51
N ASP A 134 22.90 23.37 9.78
CA ASP A 134 22.82 22.42 10.87
C ASP A 134 21.37 21.90 11.06
N LYS A 135 21.22 20.81 11.81
CA LYS A 135 19.93 20.11 11.93
C LYS A 135 18.85 20.96 12.58
N VAL A 136 19.22 21.87 13.49
CA VAL A 136 18.26 22.72 14.20
C VAL A 136 17.76 23.80 13.25
N THR A 137 18.66 24.52 12.58
CA THR A 137 18.29 25.56 11.62
C THR A 137 17.51 25.00 10.44
N ASN A 138 17.89 23.82 9.94
CA ASN A 138 17.17 23.13 8.87
C ASN A 138 15.74 22.73 9.30
N ALA A 139 15.60 22.20 10.52
CA ALA A 139 14.28 21.85 11.07
C ALA A 139 13.37 23.07 11.22
N MET A 140 13.91 24.18 11.75
CA MET A 140 13.19 25.44 11.90
C MET A 140 12.77 26.03 10.55
N LYS A 141 13.67 26.08 9.57
CA LYS A 141 13.41 26.61 8.21
C LYS A 141 12.25 25.89 7.52
N HIS A 142 12.14 24.57 7.71
CA HIS A 142 11.15 23.74 7.02
C HIS A 142 9.91 23.42 7.87
N GLY A 143 9.82 23.95 9.10
CA GLY A 143 8.69 23.70 9.99
C GLY A 143 8.52 22.22 10.37
N VAL A 144 9.62 21.49 10.50
CA VAL A 144 9.63 20.06 10.83
C VAL A 144 10.38 19.81 12.12
N SER A 145 10.18 18.64 12.74
CA SER A 145 10.97 18.27 13.92
C SER A 145 12.43 17.96 13.55
N ILE A 146 13.36 18.25 14.47
CA ILE A 146 14.79 17.92 14.36
C ILE A 146 14.98 16.43 14.07
N GLU A 147 14.18 15.57 14.72
CA GLU A 147 14.23 14.13 14.49
C GLU A 147 13.80 13.74 13.07
N SER A 148 12.85 14.47 12.46
CA SER A 148 12.49 14.24 11.06
C SER A 148 13.66 14.51 10.12
N VAL A 149 14.38 15.62 10.30
CA VAL A 149 15.59 15.96 9.53
C VAL A 149 16.67 14.87 9.70
N ARG A 150 16.85 14.38 10.93
CA ARG A 150 17.80 13.31 11.27
C ARG A 150 17.44 12.00 10.56
N VAL A 151 16.18 11.59 10.61
CA VAL A 151 15.69 10.35 9.98
C VAL A 151 15.81 10.43 8.45
N ILE A 152 15.44 11.57 7.86
CA ILE A 152 15.56 11.81 6.42
C ILE A 152 17.02 11.70 5.98
N SER A 153 17.94 12.36 6.69
CA SER A 153 19.38 12.32 6.40
C SER A 153 19.97 10.92 6.53
N LYS A 154 19.65 10.18 7.61
CA LYS A 154 20.11 8.79 7.80
C LYS A 154 19.64 7.87 6.68
N ARG A 155 18.37 7.99 6.27
CA ARG A 155 17.82 7.19 5.17
C ARG A 155 18.50 7.51 3.84
N ASN A 156 18.76 8.78 3.56
CA ASN A 156 19.44 9.18 2.34
C ASN A 156 20.87 8.59 2.27
N ASN A 157 21.62 8.65 3.38
CA ASN A 157 22.97 8.07 3.46
C ASN A 157 22.94 6.54 3.28
N LYS A 158 21.97 5.84 3.87
CA LYS A 158 21.81 4.39 3.65
C LYS A 158 21.54 4.06 2.18
N MET A 159 20.71 4.86 1.52
CA MET A 159 20.38 4.69 0.10
C MET A 159 21.57 5.02 -0.82
N SER A 160 22.35 6.05 -0.51
CA SER A 160 23.54 6.41 -1.30
C SER A 160 24.62 5.33 -1.21
N ILE A 161 24.89 4.79 -0.01
CA ILE A 161 25.82 3.68 0.21
C ILE A 161 25.40 2.45 -0.61
N LYS A 162 24.11 2.11 -0.58
CA LYS A 162 23.56 0.98 -1.37
C LYS A 162 23.78 1.18 -2.86
N LYS A 163 23.46 2.36 -3.41
CA LYS A 163 23.69 2.70 -4.82
C LYS A 163 25.17 2.64 -5.22
N ILE A 164 26.07 3.09 -4.34
CA ILE A 164 27.52 3.00 -4.59
C ILE A 164 27.97 1.54 -4.64
N SER A 165 27.47 0.69 -3.74
CA SER A 165 27.81 -0.74 -3.73
C SER A 165 27.30 -1.47 -4.97
N GLU A 166 26.09 -1.16 -5.44
CA GLU A 166 25.50 -1.73 -6.66
C GLU A 166 26.33 -1.33 -7.88
N ARG A 167 26.71 -0.05 -8.02
CA ARG A 167 27.57 0.42 -9.10
C ARG A 167 28.94 -0.25 -9.12
N LYS A 168 29.55 -0.50 -7.96
CA LYS A 168 30.85 -1.20 -7.88
C LYS A 168 30.75 -2.62 -8.44
N ASN A 169 29.67 -3.33 -8.09
CA ASN A 169 29.43 -4.69 -8.59
C ASN A 169 29.23 -4.70 -10.11
N ASP A 170 28.54 -3.71 -10.67
CA ASP A 170 28.32 -3.61 -12.12
C ASP A 170 29.62 -3.31 -12.88
N VAL A 171 30.49 -2.45 -12.34
CA VAL A 171 31.82 -2.20 -12.90
C VAL A 171 32.69 -3.45 -12.87
N GLU A 172 32.63 -4.24 -11.81
CA GLU A 172 33.40 -5.49 -11.70
C GLU A 172 32.91 -6.54 -12.72
N LYS A 173 31.60 -6.68 -12.91
CA LYS A 173 31.02 -7.52 -13.97
C LYS A 173 31.49 -7.08 -15.35
N LEU A 174 31.50 -5.78 -15.62
CA LEU A 174 31.94 -5.24 -16.91
C LEU A 174 33.42 -5.53 -17.19
N LYS A 175 34.28 -5.48 -16.17
CA LYS A 175 35.70 -5.87 -16.30
C LYS A 175 35.85 -7.34 -16.67
N LYS A 176 35.15 -8.24 -15.96
CA LYS A 176 35.15 -9.68 -16.26
C LYS A 176 34.65 -9.97 -17.68
N PHE A 177 33.61 -9.27 -18.13
CA PHE A 177 33.11 -9.41 -19.51
C PHE A 177 34.16 -8.99 -20.56
N LYS A 178 34.87 -7.88 -20.35
CA LYS A 178 35.96 -7.45 -21.24
C LYS A 178 37.13 -8.42 -21.30
N GLU A 179 37.43 -9.10 -20.19
CA GLU A 179 38.47 -10.16 -20.16
C GLU A 179 38.03 -11.39 -20.96
N ILE A 180 36.78 -11.83 -20.80
CA ILE A 180 36.20 -12.93 -21.59
C ILE A 180 36.19 -12.57 -23.08
N GLU A 181 35.80 -11.35 -23.44
CA GLU A 181 35.80 -10.89 -24.85
C GLU A 181 37.20 -10.93 -25.47
N LYS A 182 38.23 -10.53 -24.71
CA LYS A 182 39.63 -10.64 -25.16
C LYS A 182 40.05 -12.09 -25.36
N GLU A 183 39.66 -12.98 -24.45
CA GLU A 183 40.01 -14.40 -24.54
C GLU A 183 39.31 -15.08 -25.73
N ILE A 184 38.03 -14.78 -25.97
CA ILE A 184 37.30 -15.25 -27.16
C ILE A 184 38.00 -14.78 -28.44
N LYS A 185 38.40 -13.50 -28.52
CA LYS A 185 39.16 -12.98 -29.67
C LYS A 185 40.51 -13.69 -29.86
N ARG A 186 41.18 -14.05 -28.77
CA ARG A 186 42.43 -14.83 -28.81
C ARG A 186 42.19 -16.23 -29.35
N GLN A 187 41.17 -16.93 -28.84
CA GLN A 187 40.81 -18.27 -29.28
C GLN A 187 40.38 -18.29 -30.75
N ALA A 188 39.55 -17.34 -31.19
CA ALA A 188 39.15 -17.22 -32.59
C ALA A 188 40.34 -16.98 -33.53
N LYS A 189 41.35 -16.20 -33.12
CA LYS A 189 42.60 -16.05 -33.89
C LYS A 189 43.38 -17.36 -34.00
N VAL A 190 43.50 -18.10 -32.89
CA VAL A 190 44.19 -19.40 -32.88
C VAL A 190 43.47 -20.43 -33.76
N GLU A 191 42.14 -20.50 -33.68
CA GLU A 191 41.35 -21.40 -34.53
C GLU A 191 41.45 -21.04 -36.02
N ASN A 192 41.47 -19.75 -36.35
CA ASN A 192 41.65 -19.31 -37.73
C ASN A 192 43.03 -19.69 -38.28
N ILE A 193 44.09 -19.53 -37.47
CA ILE A 193 45.45 -19.97 -37.84
C ILE A 193 45.49 -21.49 -38.04
N LYS A 194 44.87 -22.28 -37.13
CA LYS A 194 44.77 -23.74 -37.28
C LYS A 194 44.04 -24.14 -38.57
N ARG A 195 42.95 -23.45 -38.91
CA ARG A 195 42.19 -23.69 -40.13
C ARG A 195 43.02 -23.41 -41.39
N VAL A 196 43.73 -22.27 -41.42
CA VAL A 196 44.62 -21.92 -42.54
C VAL A 196 45.74 -22.95 -42.73
N LEU A 197 46.32 -23.46 -41.63
CA LEU A 197 47.35 -24.50 -41.67
C LEU A 197 46.81 -25.85 -42.15
N GLN A 198 45.55 -26.18 -41.86
CA GLN A 198 44.89 -27.41 -42.32
C GLN A 198 44.43 -27.33 -43.79
N GLU A 199 43.98 -26.16 -44.26
CA GLU A 199 43.50 -25.97 -45.64
C GLU A 199 44.64 -25.73 -46.65
N LYS A 200 45.83 -25.29 -46.19
CA LYS A 200 47.01 -25.09 -47.06
C LYS A 200 48.32 -25.66 -46.47
N PRO A 201 48.41 -26.98 -46.23
CA PRO A 201 49.64 -27.58 -45.70
C PRO A 201 50.84 -27.44 -46.67
N GLN A 202 50.57 -27.41 -47.98
CA GLN A 202 51.60 -27.45 -49.03
C GLN A 202 52.33 -26.12 -49.30
N GLN A 203 51.88 -24.98 -48.77
CA GLN A 203 52.61 -23.71 -48.93
C GLN A 203 53.69 -23.46 -47.86
N PHE A 204 53.71 -24.25 -46.76
CA PHE A 204 54.67 -24.09 -45.66
C PHE A 204 55.70 -25.23 -45.56
N CYS A 205 55.56 -26.30 -46.34
CA CYS A 205 56.61 -27.30 -46.50
C CYS A 205 57.65 -26.79 -47.51
N SER A 206 58.76 -26.26 -47.00
CA SER A 206 59.95 -25.94 -47.79
C SER A 206 60.39 -27.16 -48.63
N THR A 207 60.37 -27.03 -49.96
CA THR A 207 60.94 -27.98 -50.92
C THR A 207 62.47 -27.86 -51.05
N LYS A 208 63.17 -27.60 -49.94
CA LYS A 208 64.63 -27.71 -49.89
C LYS A 208 64.98 -28.72 -48.83
N HIS A 209 65.23 -29.97 -49.22
CA HIS A 209 66.21 -30.91 -48.64
C HIS A 209 65.96 -32.33 -49.16
N THR A 210 66.10 -32.57 -50.47
CA THR A 210 66.34 -33.92 -51.02
C THR A 210 67.28 -33.81 -52.22
N SER A 211 68.53 -33.41 -51.99
CA SER A 211 69.58 -33.49 -53.02
C SER A 211 70.99 -33.77 -52.46
N LEU A 212 71.10 -34.40 -51.28
CA LEU A 212 72.39 -34.73 -50.66
C LEU A 212 72.55 -36.21 -50.26
N LEU A 213 71.79 -37.13 -50.85
CA LEU A 213 71.97 -38.58 -50.64
C LEU A 213 71.81 -39.38 -51.93
N GLN A 214 72.60 -39.04 -52.96
CA GLN A 214 72.98 -39.99 -54.00
C GLN A 214 74.49 -39.80 -54.27
N ARG A 215 75.28 -40.64 -53.62
CA ARG A 215 76.61 -41.07 -54.06
C ARG A 215 76.51 -42.55 -54.34
#